data_AF-A0A7J7FRT9-F1
#
_entry.id   AF-A0A7J7FRT9-F1
#
_cell.length_a   1.000
_cell.length_b   1.000
_cell.length_c   1.000
_cell.angle_alpha   90.00
_cell.angle_beta   90.00
_cell.angle_gamma   90.00
#
_symmetry.space_group_name_H-M   'P 1'
#
loop_
_entity.id
_entity.type
_entity.pdbx_description
1 polymer ?
#
loop_
_entity_poly.entity_id
_entity_poly.type
_entity_poly.pdbx_seq_one_letter_code
_entity_poly.pdbx_strand_id
1 'polypeptide(L)'
;MAKFLPLTSIAPTIPSMFLDKRLQDDTEYGLSIFKPNTGTYMNWLKERPNGSAVYVSFGSLAELGVDQMEELAWGLGDSNCNFLWVVRSKEEAKLLKDFVKETSEKGLVVSWCPSWCPQLQVLAHKAVGCL
;
A
#
# COMPACT_ATOMS: atom_id res chain seq x y z
N MET A 1 34.45 30.46 -6.83
CA MET A 1 34.28 30.14 -5.40
C MET A 1 32.92 29.50 -5.21
N ALA A 2 32.85 28.24 -4.78
CA ALA A 2 31.58 27.59 -4.47
C ALA A 2 31.10 28.07 -3.09
N LYS A 3 29.85 28.55 -3.01
CA LYS A 3 29.20 28.87 -1.73
C LYS A 3 28.71 27.56 -1.12
N PHE A 4 29.25 27.18 0.04
CA PHE A 4 28.71 26.08 0.82
C PHE A 4 27.47 26.55 1.58
N LEU A 5 26.36 25.86 1.38
CA LEU A 5 25.12 26.05 2.13
C LEU A 5 25.14 25.12 3.34
N PRO A 6 24.77 25.58 4.55
CA PRO A 6 24.59 24.70 5.70
C PRO A 6 23.36 23.81 5.46
N LEU A 7 23.60 22.53 5.17
CA LEU A 7 22.58 21.52 4.92
C LEU A 7 22.64 20.46 6.02
N THR A 8 21.49 20.14 6.62
CA THR A 8 21.36 19.12 7.67
C THR A 8 20.25 18.14 7.31
N SER A 9 20.56 16.85 7.32
CA SER A 9 19.57 15.79 7.14
C SER A 9 18.82 15.52 8.44
N ILE A 10 17.49 15.56 8.39
CA ILE A 10 16.59 15.25 9.53
C ILE A 10 15.80 13.94 9.32
N ALA A 11 16.16 13.17 8.29
CA ALA A 11 15.46 11.96 7.89
C ALA A 11 15.80 10.75 8.78
N PRO A 12 14.93 9.71 8.81
CA PRO A 12 13.64 9.61 8.12
C PRO A 12 12.46 10.19 8.93
N THR A 13 11.41 10.66 8.25
CA THR A 13 10.17 11.18 8.87
C THR A 13 9.11 10.07 9.00
N ILE A 14 9.51 8.92 9.53
CA ILE A 14 8.60 7.81 9.85
C ILE A 14 8.24 7.90 11.34
N PRO A 15 6.98 7.64 11.74
CA PRO A 15 6.58 7.70 13.14
C PRO A 15 7.49 6.84 14.04
N SER A 16 7.89 7.40 15.18
CA SER A 16 8.88 6.85 16.11
C SER A 16 8.60 5.40 16.48
N MET A 17 7.33 5.01 16.63
CA MET A 17 6.96 3.65 17.02
C MET A 17 7.32 2.56 16.00
N PHE A 18 7.62 2.93 14.74
CA PHE A 18 8.16 2.01 13.74
C PHE A 18 9.69 1.96 13.70
N LEU A 19 10.39 2.86 14.41
CA LEU A 19 11.84 2.99 14.39
C LEU A 19 12.43 2.97 15.82
N ASP A 20 12.71 4.15 16.38
CA ASP A 20 13.49 4.35 17.60
C ASP A 20 12.66 4.28 18.89
N LYS A 21 11.32 4.29 18.78
CA LYS A 21 10.36 4.11 19.88
C LYS A 21 10.55 5.08 21.06
N ARG A 22 11.12 6.26 20.80
CA ARG A 22 11.36 7.31 21.81
C ARG A 22 10.13 8.14 22.10
N LEU A 23 9.22 8.28 21.13
CA LEU A 23 7.96 9.02 21.27
C LEU A 23 6.80 8.02 21.23
N GLN A 24 6.19 7.75 22.39
CA GLN A 24 5.17 6.71 22.51
C GLN A 24 3.87 7.05 21.77
N ASP A 25 3.54 8.34 21.66
CA ASP A 25 2.32 8.80 20.99
C ASP A 25 2.47 8.85 19.45
N ASP A 26 3.70 8.75 18.93
CA ASP A 26 4.01 8.87 17.51
C ASP A 26 3.87 7.50 16.80
N THR A 27 2.61 7.09 16.65
CA THR A 27 2.19 5.74 16.19
C THR A 27 1.71 5.71 14.75
N GLU A 28 1.38 6.86 14.15
CA GLU A 28 0.84 6.97 12.80
C GLU A 28 1.08 8.38 12.22
N TYR A 29 0.79 8.56 10.93
CA TYR A 29 0.78 9.91 10.36
C TYR A 29 -0.45 10.68 10.85
N GLY A 30 -0.21 11.78 11.58
CA GLY A 30 -1.29 12.57 12.19
C GLY A 30 -2.21 13.34 11.23
N LEU A 31 -1.90 13.37 9.94
CA LEU A 31 -2.73 14.00 8.91
C LEU A 31 -2.94 13.03 7.75
N SER A 32 -4.19 12.61 7.55
CA SER A 32 -4.63 11.88 6.37
C SER A 32 -5.81 12.61 5.72
N ILE A 33 -5.77 12.75 4.39
CA ILE A 33 -6.87 13.29 3.60
C ILE A 33 -8.04 12.29 3.54
N PHE A 34 -7.80 11.02 3.85
CA PHE A 34 -8.73 9.91 3.72
C PHE A 34 -8.93 9.19 5.06
N LYS A 35 -10.13 8.67 5.32
CA LYS A 35 -10.44 8.00 6.59
C LYS A 35 -9.87 6.57 6.62
N PRO A 36 -9.12 6.16 7.64
CA PRO A 36 -8.60 4.79 7.76
C PRO A 36 -9.74 3.76 7.86
N ASN A 37 -9.60 2.62 7.18
CA ASN A 37 -10.49 1.46 7.36
C ASN A 37 -9.68 0.17 7.56
N THR A 38 -9.15 0.01 8.76
CA THR A 38 -8.10 -0.98 9.07
C THR A 38 -8.54 -2.44 9.12
N GLY A 39 -9.84 -2.73 9.19
CA GLY A 39 -10.32 -4.08 9.51
C GLY A 39 -10.05 -5.12 8.42
N THR A 40 -10.46 -4.83 7.19
CA THR A 40 -10.58 -5.86 6.14
C THR A 40 -9.22 -6.38 5.65
N TYR A 41 -8.30 -5.49 5.26
CA TYR A 41 -7.00 -5.93 4.73
C TYR A 41 -6.02 -6.38 5.82
N MET A 42 -6.11 -5.88 7.06
CA MET A 42 -5.26 -6.40 8.14
C MET A 42 -5.65 -7.82 8.52
N ASN A 43 -6.94 -8.16 8.51
CA ASN A 43 -7.38 -9.53 8.71
C ASN A 43 -6.94 -10.43 7.57
N TRP A 44 -7.07 -9.97 6.32
CA TRP A 44 -6.58 -10.70 5.16
C TRP A 44 -5.07 -10.98 5.26
N LEU A 45 -4.26 -10.00 5.66
CA LEU A 45 -2.81 -10.18 5.84
C LEU A 45 -2.45 -11.17 6.96
N LYS A 46 -3.23 -11.24 8.04
CA LYS A 46 -2.98 -12.19 9.15
C LYS A 46 -3.11 -13.65 8.73
N GLU A 47 -3.94 -13.92 7.73
CA GLU A 47 -4.19 -15.26 7.20
C GLU A 47 -3.12 -15.72 6.21
N ARG A 48 -2.22 -14.83 5.78
CA ARG A 48 -1.17 -15.16 4.81
C ARG A 48 0.13 -15.58 5.52
N PRO A 49 0.88 -16.55 4.94
CA PRO A 49 2.22 -16.87 5.41
C PRO A 49 3.15 -15.65 5.42
N ASN A 50 4.15 -15.66 6.31
CA ASN A 50 5.14 -14.59 6.38
C ASN A 50 5.86 -14.42 5.04
N GLY A 51 6.05 -13.17 4.60
CA GLY A 51 6.75 -12.83 3.35
C GLY A 51 6.08 -13.31 2.05
N SER A 52 4.80 -13.70 2.08
CA SER A 52 4.11 -14.30 0.93
C SER A 52 3.21 -13.35 0.14
N ALA A 53 2.95 -12.15 0.67
CA ALA A 53 2.09 -11.15 0.05
C ALA A 53 2.91 -10.04 -0.61
N VAL A 54 2.50 -9.66 -1.82
CA VAL A 54 2.99 -8.48 -2.54
C VAL A 54 2.06 -7.31 -2.24
N TYR A 55 2.61 -6.19 -1.76
CA TYR A 55 1.85 -4.96 -1.62
C TYR A 55 2.02 -4.09 -2.87
N VAL A 56 0.91 -3.63 -3.44
CA VAL A 56 0.92 -2.80 -4.66
C VAL A 56 0.16 -1.50 -4.40
N SER A 57 0.84 -0.37 -4.57
CA SER A 57 0.26 0.97 -4.41
C SER A 57 1.01 1.99 -5.26
N PHE A 58 0.28 2.80 -6.01
CA PHE A 58 0.82 3.90 -6.82
C PHE A 58 0.71 5.26 -6.11
N GLY A 59 0.49 5.25 -4.79
CA GLY A 59 0.35 6.44 -3.97
C GLY A 59 -0.89 7.27 -4.30
N SER A 60 -0.90 8.51 -3.82
CA SER A 60 -2.09 9.36 -3.84
C SER A 60 -2.29 10.14 -5.13
N LEU A 61 -1.29 10.24 -6.02
CA LEU A 61 -1.32 11.13 -7.19
C LEU A 61 -1.24 10.42 -8.54
N ALA A 62 -0.39 9.40 -8.69
CA ALA A 62 -0.11 8.78 -9.99
C ALA A 62 -1.34 8.13 -10.62
N GLU A 63 -1.64 8.51 -11.88
CA GLU A 63 -2.72 7.94 -12.69
C GLU A 63 -2.14 6.94 -13.68
N LEU A 64 -2.69 5.73 -13.70
CA LEU A 64 -2.26 4.69 -14.65
C LEU A 64 -3.09 4.80 -15.94
N GLY A 65 -2.43 4.58 -17.08
CA GLY A 65 -3.14 4.35 -18.34
C GLY A 65 -3.95 3.05 -18.26
N VAL A 66 -4.97 2.91 -19.11
CA VAL A 66 -5.81 1.70 -19.17
C VAL A 66 -4.94 0.48 -19.46
N ASP A 67 -4.10 0.57 -20.49
CA ASP A 67 -3.19 -0.52 -20.88
C ASP A 67 -2.27 -0.92 -19.72
N GLN A 68 -1.74 0.05 -18.97
CA GLN A 68 -0.87 -0.22 -17.82
C GLN A 68 -1.62 -0.89 -16.65
N MET A 69 -2.89 -0.53 -16.46
CA MET A 69 -3.77 -1.13 -15.46
C MET A 69 -4.10 -2.59 -15.82
N GLU A 70 -4.35 -2.84 -17.10
CA GLU A 70 -4.62 -4.16 -17.67
C GLU A 70 -3.40 -5.07 -17.54
N GLU A 71 -2.22 -4.63 -17.99
CA GLU A 71 -0.98 -5.42 -17.87
C GLU A 71 -0.63 -5.73 -16.40
N LEU A 72 -0.89 -4.78 -15.49
CA LEU A 72 -0.68 -5.01 -14.07
C LEU A 72 -1.66 -6.04 -13.50
N ALA A 73 -2.93 -5.99 -13.93
CA ALA A 73 -3.93 -6.98 -13.54
C ALA A 73 -3.56 -8.37 -14.05
N TRP A 74 -3.20 -8.51 -15.33
CA TRP A 74 -2.71 -9.78 -15.89
C TRP A 74 -1.48 -10.30 -15.15
N GLY A 75 -0.48 -9.44 -14.94
CA GLY A 75 0.74 -9.81 -14.21
C GLY A 75 0.47 -10.29 -12.78
N LEU A 76 -0.48 -9.67 -12.07
CA LEU A 76 -0.88 -10.10 -10.73
C LEU A 76 -1.70 -11.38 -10.75
N GLY A 77 -2.65 -11.52 -11.69
CA GLY A 77 -3.51 -12.69 -11.82
C GLY A 77 -2.74 -13.96 -12.20
N ASP A 78 -1.78 -13.83 -13.12
CA ASP A 78 -0.90 -14.91 -13.56
C ASP A 78 0.24 -15.18 -12.57
N SER A 79 0.47 -14.25 -11.62
CA SER A 79 1.42 -14.52 -10.54
C SER A 79 0.92 -15.64 -9.64
N ASN A 80 1.86 -16.45 -9.15
CA ASN A 80 1.58 -17.40 -8.06
C ASN A 80 1.72 -16.75 -6.67
N CYS A 81 1.68 -15.42 -6.60
CA CYS A 81 1.84 -14.66 -5.37
C CYS A 81 0.48 -14.28 -4.78
N ASN A 82 0.41 -14.18 -3.45
CA ASN A 82 -0.70 -13.44 -2.84
C ASN A 82 -0.44 -11.95 -3.05
N PHE A 83 -1.48 -11.14 -3.26
CA PHE A 83 -1.30 -9.69 -3.44
C PHE A 83 -2.36 -8.85 -2.75
N LEU A 84 -1.95 -7.69 -2.25
CA LEU A 84 -2.81 -6.63 -1.75
C LEU A 84 -2.60 -5.41 -2.65
N TRP A 85 -3.58 -5.12 -3.50
CA TRP A 85 -3.51 -4.01 -4.44
C TRP A 85 -4.45 -2.89 -4.04
N VAL A 86 -3.88 -1.72 -3.75
CA VAL A 86 -4.64 -0.51 -3.44
C VAL A 86 -4.89 0.29 -4.72
N VAL A 87 -6.16 0.39 -5.10
CA VAL A 87 -6.62 1.10 -6.30
C VAL A 87 -7.42 2.33 -5.86
N ARG A 88 -7.16 3.50 -6.45
CA ARG A 88 -7.96 4.70 -6.13
C ARG A 88 -9.32 4.60 -6.80
N SER A 89 -10.37 5.11 -6.16
CA SER A 89 -11.75 4.98 -6.67
C SER A 89 -11.96 5.58 -8.06
N LYS A 90 -11.21 6.63 -8.41
CA LYS A 90 -11.22 7.20 -9.77
C LYS A 90 -10.54 6.33 -10.83
N GLU A 91 -9.72 5.36 -10.42
CA GLU A 91 -8.99 4.43 -11.29
C GLU A 91 -9.70 3.07 -11.39
N GLU A 92 -10.69 2.78 -10.53
CA GLU A 92 -11.40 1.49 -10.53
C GLU A 92 -12.09 1.18 -11.86
N ALA A 93 -12.57 2.21 -12.56
CA ALA A 93 -13.20 2.05 -13.87
C ALA A 93 -12.23 1.47 -14.94
N LYS A 94 -10.92 1.49 -14.68
CA LYS A 94 -9.88 0.96 -15.57
C LYS A 94 -9.52 -0.50 -15.27
N LEU A 95 -10.02 -1.07 -14.17
CA LEU A 95 -9.79 -2.48 -13.85
C LEU A 95 -10.48 -3.38 -14.87
N LEU A 96 -9.84 -4.51 -15.18
CA LEU A 96 -10.45 -5.57 -15.97
C LEU A 96 -11.75 -6.04 -15.30
N LYS A 97 -12.78 -6.25 -16.13
CA LYS A 97 -14.05 -6.83 -15.66
C LYS A 97 -13.76 -8.19 -15.04
N ASP A 98 -14.44 -8.49 -13.94
CA ASP A 98 -14.32 -9.74 -13.20
C ASP A 98 -12.97 -10.05 -12.53
N PHE A 99 -11.90 -9.26 -12.75
CA PHE A 99 -10.57 -9.48 -12.14
C PHE A 99 -10.64 -9.70 -10.63
N VAL A 100 -11.34 -8.81 -9.90
CA VAL A 100 -11.50 -8.90 -8.45
C VAL A 100 -12.15 -10.22 -8.02
N LYS A 101 -13.10 -10.72 -8.83
CA LYS A 101 -13.81 -11.98 -8.56
C LYS A 101 -12.91 -13.18 -8.85
N GLU A 102 -12.23 -13.17 -9.99
CA GLU A 102 -11.34 -14.26 -10.44
C GLU A 102 -10.13 -14.43 -9.53
N THR A 103 -9.57 -13.33 -9.00
CA THR A 103 -8.40 -13.39 -8.12
C THR A 103 -8.73 -13.46 -6.63
N SER A 104 -10.00 -13.54 -6.24
CA SER A 104 -10.44 -13.39 -4.84
C SER A 104 -9.81 -14.38 -3.84
N GLU A 105 -9.35 -15.55 -4.30
CA GLU A 105 -8.66 -16.54 -3.46
C GLU A 105 -7.23 -16.11 -3.06
N LYS A 106 -6.54 -15.43 -3.99
CA LYS A 106 -5.11 -15.07 -3.89
C LYS A 106 -4.89 -13.57 -3.62
N GLY A 107 -5.81 -12.74 -4.07
CA GLY A 107 -5.65 -11.29 -4.16
C GLY A 107 -6.75 -10.55 -3.43
N LEU A 108 -6.37 -9.46 -2.78
CA LEU A 108 -7.29 -8.47 -2.23
C LEU A 108 -7.09 -7.13 -2.95
N VAL A 109 -8.09 -6.71 -3.72
CA VAL A 109 -8.12 -5.38 -4.33
C VAL A 109 -8.95 -4.46 -3.45
N VAL A 110 -8.38 -3.35 -3.01
CA VAL A 110 -9.05 -2.39 -2.12
C VAL A 110 -9.15 -1.01 -2.74
N SER A 111 -10.33 -0.40 -2.60
CA SER A 111 -10.54 1.00 -2.96
C SER A 111 -9.90 1.94 -1.94
N TRP A 112 -9.14 2.94 -2.40
CA TRP A 112 -8.53 3.99 -1.57
C TRP A 112 -9.55 4.95 -0.95
N CYS A 113 -10.75 5.10 -1.52
CA CYS A 113 -11.79 6.02 -1.00
C CYS A 113 -13.16 5.32 -1.03
N PRO A 114 -13.94 5.34 0.07
CA PRO A 114 -13.78 6.13 1.30
C PRO A 114 -12.79 5.54 2.33
N SER A 115 -12.10 4.43 1.99
CA SER A 115 -11.29 3.65 2.92
C SER A 115 -9.79 3.80 2.66
N TRP A 116 -9.06 4.46 3.55
CA TRP A 116 -7.61 4.59 3.49
C TRP A 116 -6.91 3.37 4.06
N CYS A 117 -5.90 2.89 3.34
CA CYS A 117 -4.99 1.85 3.79
C CYS A 117 -3.85 2.48 4.64
N PRO A 118 -3.64 2.10 5.92
CA PRO A 118 -2.50 2.49 6.74
C PRO A 118 -1.26 1.80 6.18
N GLN A 119 -0.70 2.40 5.13
CA GLN A 119 0.42 1.85 4.39
C GLN A 119 1.59 1.47 5.31
N LEU A 120 1.86 2.24 6.38
CA LEU A 120 2.86 1.88 7.38
C LEU A 120 2.56 0.55 8.09
N GLN A 121 1.30 0.32 8.50
CA GLN A 121 0.91 -0.92 9.18
C GLN A 121 0.97 -2.11 8.22
N VAL A 122 0.59 -1.91 6.95
CA VAL A 122 0.69 -2.95 5.91
C VAL A 122 2.15 -3.31 5.64
N LEU A 123 3.01 -2.31 5.41
CA LEU A 123 4.44 -2.53 5.16
C LEU A 123 5.17 -3.14 6.37
N ALA A 124 4.73 -2.82 7.59
CA ALA A 124 5.26 -3.43 8.81
C ALA A 124 4.71 -4.84 9.06
N HIS A 125 3.69 -5.30 8.32
CA HIS A 125 3.08 -6.60 8.55
C HIS A 125 3.96 -7.72 8.00
N LYS A 126 4.26 -8.72 8.85
CA LYS A 126 5.13 -9.88 8.54
C LYS A 126 4.77 -10.67 7.28
N ALA A 127 3.51 -10.59 6.83
CA ALA A 127 3.04 -11.28 5.62
C ALA A 127 3.53 -10.60 4.33
N VAL A 128 3.82 -9.30 4.36
CA VAL A 128 4.31 -8.57 3.20
C VAL A 128 5.76 -8.94 2.96
N GLY A 129 6.04 -9.52 1.79
CA GLY A 129 7.39 -9.93 1.37
C GLY A 129 8.00 -9.02 0.31
N CYS A 130 7.16 -8.32 -0.45
CA CYS A 130 7.57 -7.39 -1.51
C CYS A 130 6.66 -6.16 -1.51
N LEU A 131 7.25 -5.03 -1.89
CA LEU A 131 6.65 -3.70 -1.94
C LEU A 131 7.02 -3.00 -3.24
#